data_AF-A0A538K2T6-F1
#
_entry.id   AF-A0A538K2T6-F1
#
_cell.length_a   1.000
_cell.length_b   1.000
_cell.length_c   1.000
_cell.angle_alpha   90.00
_cell.angle_beta   90.00
_cell.angle_gamma   90.00
#
_symmetry.space_group_name_H-M   'P 1'
#
loop_
_entity.id
_entity.type
_entity.pdbx_description
1 polymer ?
#
loop_
_entity_poly.entity_id
_entity_poly.type
_entity_poly.pdbx_seq_one_letter_code
_entity_poly.pdbx_strand_id
1 'polypeptide(L)'
;MDAGLRGTRALERGLHLLGFDPFARLHEGTRFQQPALFLCSVAAWEGERPEHVVAAAGHSLGEYAALVAAGALDFDDALAVVRVRGEAMAAAPPGGMTAFLGGDEDAVRALAADLDLTVANDNAPGQLVLSGPLDALAEAEVRTDARARRLDVSGAFHSPLMASAADALRDALAAVEVRAPRFPVYSNGTAQPFADVRGELVANLLRPVRWRETVLALREAGAEDFVELGPGRVLTGLVKRTLRQVAA
;
A
#
# COMPACT_ATOMS: atom_id res chain seq x y z
N MET A 1 -15.24 -7.62 -4.85
CA MET A 1 -13.84 -7.89 -4.47
C MET A 1 -13.69 -9.24 -3.77
N ASP A 2 -14.76 -9.77 -3.21
CA ASP A 2 -14.88 -11.01 -2.42
C ASP A 2 -15.42 -12.21 -3.22
N ALA A 3 -15.64 -12.06 -4.52
CA ALA A 3 -16.15 -13.14 -5.37
C ALA A 3 -15.20 -14.34 -5.31
N GLY A 4 -15.73 -15.51 -4.91
CA GLY A 4 -14.94 -16.73 -4.74
C GLY A 4 -14.17 -16.85 -3.41
N LEU A 5 -14.21 -15.83 -2.55
CA LEU A 5 -13.53 -15.83 -1.24
C LEU A 5 -14.48 -16.08 -0.06
N ARG A 6 -15.80 -15.94 -0.26
CA ARG A 6 -16.83 -16.26 0.74
C ARG A 6 -16.72 -17.73 1.18
N GLY A 7 -16.78 -17.98 2.49
CA GLY A 7 -16.56 -19.30 3.08
C GLY A 7 -15.09 -19.67 3.32
N THR A 8 -14.12 -18.85 2.91
CA THR A 8 -12.71 -19.06 3.30
C THR A 8 -12.50 -18.72 4.78
N ARG A 9 -11.56 -19.40 5.43
CA ARG A 9 -11.29 -19.23 6.86
C ARG A 9 -10.93 -17.78 7.20
N ALA A 10 -9.98 -17.18 6.48
CA ALA A 10 -9.60 -15.78 6.68
C ALA A 10 -10.79 -14.82 6.55
N LEU A 11 -11.64 -15.00 5.54
CA LEU A 11 -12.77 -14.10 5.33
C LEU A 11 -13.82 -14.23 6.44
N GLU A 12 -14.25 -15.45 6.77
CA GLU A 12 -15.28 -15.66 7.80
C GLU A 12 -14.81 -15.20 9.19
N ARG A 13 -13.55 -15.50 9.55
CA ARG A 13 -12.93 -15.01 10.78
C ARG A 13 -12.85 -13.48 10.78
N GLY A 14 -12.44 -12.89 9.67
CA GLY A 14 -12.33 -11.44 9.53
C GLY A 14 -13.67 -10.71 9.66
N LEU A 15 -14.71 -11.21 9.01
CA LEU A 15 -16.07 -10.67 9.13
C LEU A 15 -16.59 -10.74 10.57
N HIS A 16 -16.33 -11.86 11.25
CA HIS A 16 -16.70 -12.03 12.66
C HIS A 16 -15.98 -11.00 13.55
N LEU A 17 -14.66 -10.83 13.39
CA LEU A 17 -13.87 -9.88 14.18
C LEU A 17 -14.23 -8.42 13.92
N LEU A 18 -14.55 -8.06 12.67
CA LEU A 18 -14.97 -6.70 12.33
C LEU A 18 -16.38 -6.39 12.86
N GLY A 19 -17.24 -7.39 12.99
CA GLY A 19 -18.64 -7.21 13.37
C GLY A 19 -19.49 -6.55 12.28
N PHE A 20 -18.95 -6.37 11.07
CA PHE A 20 -19.64 -5.86 9.89
C PHE A 20 -19.00 -6.41 8.61
N ASP A 21 -19.72 -6.27 7.50
CA ASP A 21 -19.22 -6.64 6.18
C ASP A 21 -18.59 -5.42 5.46
N PRO A 22 -17.24 -5.35 5.32
CA PRO A 22 -16.60 -4.23 4.63
C PRO A 22 -16.88 -4.23 3.12
N PHE A 23 -17.19 -5.39 2.51
CA PHE A 23 -17.44 -5.51 1.08
C PHE A 23 -18.77 -4.87 0.66
N ALA A 24 -19.75 -4.87 1.56
CA ALA A 24 -21.03 -4.17 1.35
C ALA A 24 -20.87 -2.64 1.38
N ARG A 25 -19.76 -2.13 1.94
CA ARG A 25 -19.53 -0.70 2.24
C ARG A 25 -18.34 -0.10 1.51
N LEU A 26 -17.85 -0.76 0.46
CA LEU A 26 -16.67 -0.32 -0.30
C LEU A 26 -16.79 1.09 -0.89
N HIS A 27 -18.01 1.49 -1.23
CA HIS A 27 -18.34 2.80 -1.78
C HIS A 27 -18.18 3.93 -0.75
N GLU A 28 -18.06 3.61 0.54
CA GLU A 28 -17.84 4.57 1.62
C GLU A 28 -16.34 4.85 1.88
N GLY A 29 -15.45 4.36 0.99
CA GLY A 29 -14.06 4.77 0.92
C GLY A 29 -13.09 3.99 1.80
N THR A 30 -11.94 4.61 2.09
CA THR A 30 -10.73 3.95 2.62
C THR A 30 -10.96 3.19 3.94
N ARG A 31 -11.92 3.65 4.75
CA ARG A 31 -12.34 2.98 6.00
C ARG A 31 -12.73 1.51 5.78
N PHE A 32 -13.45 1.22 4.70
CA PHE A 32 -13.94 -0.14 4.41
C PHE A 32 -13.09 -0.83 3.34
N GLN A 33 -12.50 -0.06 2.43
CA GLN A 33 -11.60 -0.60 1.40
C GLN A 33 -10.36 -1.27 2.01
N GLN A 34 -9.75 -0.69 3.06
CA GLN A 34 -8.54 -1.28 3.64
C GLN A 34 -8.76 -2.65 4.31
N PRO A 35 -9.73 -2.84 5.22
CA PRO A 35 -10.04 -4.17 5.74
C PRO A 35 -10.44 -5.17 4.64
N ALA A 36 -11.24 -4.74 3.66
CA ALA A 36 -11.64 -5.61 2.55
C ALA A 36 -10.43 -6.10 1.74
N LEU A 37 -9.51 -5.18 1.37
CA LEU A 37 -8.28 -5.52 0.64
C LEU A 37 -7.36 -6.44 1.45
N PHE A 38 -7.20 -6.18 2.74
CA PHE A 38 -6.41 -7.03 3.64
C PHE A 38 -6.97 -8.45 3.68
N LEU A 39 -8.28 -8.60 3.91
CA LEU A 39 -8.94 -9.90 3.96
C LEU A 39 -8.81 -10.66 2.63
N CYS A 40 -8.98 -9.99 1.49
CA CYS A 40 -8.78 -10.61 0.19
C CYS A 40 -7.34 -11.12 0.01
N SER A 41 -6.35 -10.33 0.42
CA SER A 41 -4.94 -10.66 0.26
C SER A 41 -4.53 -11.84 1.14
N VAL A 42 -4.98 -11.87 2.40
CA VAL A 42 -4.74 -12.99 3.31
C VAL A 42 -5.47 -14.26 2.86
N ALA A 43 -6.72 -14.15 2.40
CA ALA A 43 -7.46 -15.29 1.88
C ALA A 43 -6.80 -15.88 0.62
N ALA A 44 -6.28 -15.04 -0.28
CA ALA A 44 -5.51 -15.49 -1.44
C ALA A 44 -4.22 -16.22 -1.02
N TRP A 45 -3.48 -15.68 -0.04
CA TRP A 45 -2.31 -16.34 0.54
C TRP A 45 -2.64 -17.73 1.14
N GLU A 46 -3.73 -17.83 1.91
CA GLU A 46 -4.15 -19.09 2.53
C GLU A 46 -4.60 -20.15 1.51
N GLY A 47 -5.09 -19.71 0.34
CA GLY A 47 -5.52 -20.58 -0.75
C GLY A 47 -4.37 -21.07 -1.63
N GLU A 48 -3.45 -20.19 -2.01
CA GLU A 48 -2.34 -20.53 -2.92
C GLU A 48 -1.20 -21.27 -2.21
N ARG A 49 -0.89 -20.90 -0.96
CA ARG A 49 0.17 -21.53 -0.12
C ARG A 49 1.47 -21.85 -0.88
N PRO A 50 2.15 -20.85 -1.46
CA PRO A 50 3.39 -21.08 -2.20
C PRO A 50 4.46 -21.72 -1.30
N GLU A 51 5.09 -22.79 -1.77
CA GLU A 51 6.06 -23.58 -1.01
C GLU A 51 7.44 -22.90 -0.90
N HIS A 52 7.79 -22.03 -1.84
CA HIS A 52 9.11 -21.41 -1.95
C HIS A 52 9.03 -19.88 -2.08
N VAL A 53 8.79 -19.21 -0.96
CA VAL A 53 8.79 -17.74 -0.90
C VAL A 53 10.17 -17.23 -0.50
N VAL A 54 10.86 -16.56 -1.44
CA VAL A 54 12.18 -15.95 -1.19
C VAL A 54 12.06 -14.62 -0.45
N ALA A 55 11.00 -13.84 -0.71
CA ALA A 55 10.67 -12.59 -0.06
C ALA A 55 9.23 -12.18 -0.39
N ALA A 56 8.68 -11.24 0.37
CA ALA A 56 7.40 -10.61 0.07
C ALA A 56 7.47 -9.09 0.18
N ALA A 57 6.56 -8.42 -0.52
CA ALA A 57 6.27 -7.00 -0.33
C ALA A 57 4.79 -6.78 -0.61
N GLY A 58 4.20 -5.78 0.04
CA GLY A 58 2.87 -5.30 -0.32
C GLY A 58 2.90 -3.79 -0.50
N HIS A 59 1.99 -3.27 -1.32
CA HIS A 59 1.93 -1.84 -1.61
C HIS A 59 1.03 -1.14 -0.58
N SER A 60 1.59 -0.22 0.20
CA SER A 60 0.92 0.50 1.28
C SER A 60 0.20 -0.45 2.24
N LEU A 61 -1.13 -0.50 2.23
CA LEU A 61 -1.93 -1.45 3.01
C LEU A 61 -1.47 -2.91 2.81
N GLY A 62 -0.98 -3.27 1.63
CA GLY A 62 -0.47 -4.62 1.36
C GLY A 62 0.66 -5.06 2.29
N GLU A 63 1.43 -4.14 2.89
CA GLU A 63 2.51 -4.49 3.82
C GLU A 63 1.99 -5.32 5.01
N TYR A 64 0.79 -5.01 5.50
CA TYR A 64 0.15 -5.72 6.61
C TYR A 64 -0.17 -7.17 6.23
N ALA A 65 -0.71 -7.39 5.03
CA ALA A 65 -0.98 -8.73 4.52
C ALA A 65 0.32 -9.53 4.29
N ALA A 66 1.37 -8.87 3.77
CA ALA A 66 2.69 -9.50 3.59
C ALA A 66 3.33 -9.90 4.92
N LEU A 67 3.22 -9.05 5.96
CA LEU A 67 3.70 -9.35 7.31
C LEU A 67 2.94 -10.51 7.96
N VAL A 68 1.62 -10.60 7.76
CA VAL A 68 0.82 -11.76 8.20
C VAL A 68 1.21 -13.03 7.43
N ALA A 69 1.38 -12.94 6.11
CA ALA A 69 1.83 -14.06 5.28
C ALA A 69 3.20 -14.58 5.72
N ALA A 70 4.10 -13.70 6.15
CA ALA A 70 5.41 -14.07 6.71
C ALA A 70 5.35 -14.56 8.17
N GLY A 71 4.23 -14.36 8.86
CA GLY A 71 4.05 -14.68 10.28
C GLY A 71 4.65 -13.66 11.26
N ALA A 72 5.05 -12.49 10.78
CA ALA A 72 5.56 -11.41 11.63
C ALA A 72 4.46 -10.75 12.47
N LEU A 73 3.24 -10.66 11.93
CA LEU A 73 2.05 -10.19 12.64
C LEU A 73 1.02 -11.31 12.74
N ASP A 74 0.27 -11.35 13.85
CA ASP A 74 -0.94 -12.17 13.95
C ASP A 74 -2.06 -11.59 13.08
N PHE A 75 -2.92 -12.45 12.53
CA PHE A 75 -4.03 -12.03 11.69
C PHE A 75 -5.04 -11.13 12.43
N ASP A 76 -5.41 -11.46 13.68
CA ASP A 76 -6.43 -10.72 14.42
C ASP A 76 -5.92 -9.32 14.78
N ASP A 77 -4.69 -9.25 15.28
CA ASP A 77 -4.01 -8.01 15.62
C ASP A 77 -3.82 -7.14 14.37
N ALA A 78 -3.33 -7.73 13.26
CA ALA A 78 -3.16 -7.01 12.01
C ALA A 78 -4.49 -6.47 11.46
N LEU A 79 -5.58 -7.25 11.53
CA LEU A 79 -6.90 -6.79 11.11
C LEU A 79 -7.41 -5.64 11.98
N ALA A 80 -7.20 -5.72 13.29
CA ALA A 80 -7.56 -4.64 14.22
C ALA A 80 -6.79 -3.35 13.90
N VAL A 81 -5.48 -3.46 13.64
CA VAL A 81 -4.64 -2.34 13.23
C VAL A 81 -5.08 -1.77 11.88
N VAL A 82 -5.35 -2.63 10.89
CA VAL A 82 -5.82 -2.20 9.55
C VAL A 82 -7.16 -1.46 9.65
N ARG A 83 -8.07 -1.90 10.53
CA ARG A 83 -9.31 -1.19 10.80
C ARG A 83 -9.03 0.22 11.33
N VAL A 84 -8.18 0.36 12.34
CA VAL A 84 -7.79 1.67 12.90
C VAL A 84 -7.12 2.55 11.84
N ARG A 85 -6.20 1.99 11.04
CA ARG A 85 -5.54 2.69 9.94
C ARG A 85 -6.55 3.23 8.93
N GLY A 86 -7.49 2.40 8.47
CA GLY A 86 -8.54 2.79 7.54
C GLY A 86 -9.43 3.90 8.09
N GLU A 87 -9.85 3.79 9.35
CA GLU A 87 -10.66 4.80 10.03
C GLU A 87 -9.92 6.13 10.18
N ALA A 88 -8.67 6.08 10.63
CA ALA A 88 -7.87 7.28 10.89
C ALA A 88 -7.49 8.00 9.59
N MET A 89 -7.15 7.26 8.53
CA MET A 89 -6.89 7.83 7.20
C MET A 89 -8.15 8.44 6.58
N ALA A 90 -9.33 7.86 6.83
CA ALA A 90 -10.59 8.43 6.36
C ALA A 90 -10.96 9.74 7.10
N ALA A 91 -10.53 9.88 8.36
CA ALA A 91 -10.80 11.05 9.21
C ALA A 91 -9.74 12.15 9.09
N ALA A 92 -8.65 11.92 8.35
CA ALA A 92 -7.61 12.90 8.11
C ALA A 92 -8.14 14.09 7.27
N PRO A 93 -7.44 15.24 7.28
CA PRO A 93 -7.81 16.39 6.45
C PRO A 93 -8.04 15.99 4.98
N PRO A 94 -9.04 16.59 4.32
CA PRO A 94 -9.37 16.25 2.94
C PRO A 94 -8.21 16.61 2.01
N GLY A 95 -8.07 15.83 0.95
CA GLY A 95 -7.09 16.05 -0.11
C GLY A 95 -7.35 15.11 -1.27
N GLY A 96 -6.39 15.00 -2.17
CA GLY A 96 -6.48 14.07 -3.29
C GLY A 96 -5.17 13.39 -3.60
N MET A 97 -5.24 12.50 -4.59
CA MET A 97 -4.08 11.88 -5.21
C MET A 97 -4.28 11.84 -6.73
N THR A 98 -3.24 12.20 -7.49
CA THR A 98 -3.23 12.13 -8.95
C THR A 98 -2.03 11.33 -9.41
N ALA A 99 -2.26 10.30 -10.23
CA ALA A 99 -1.22 9.54 -10.89
C ALA A 99 -0.76 10.28 -12.16
N PHE A 100 0.55 10.48 -12.30
CA PHE A 100 1.20 11.07 -13.46
C PHE A 100 1.88 9.95 -14.24
N LEU A 101 1.43 9.74 -15.47
CA LEU A 101 1.74 8.59 -16.31
C LEU A 101 2.50 9.02 -17.56
N GLY A 102 3.68 8.45 -17.77
CA GLY A 102 4.63 8.90 -18.78
C GLY A 102 5.23 10.26 -18.44
N GLY A 103 5.93 10.85 -19.40
CA GLY A 103 6.62 12.12 -19.22
C GLY A 103 7.95 12.01 -18.47
N ASP A 104 8.53 13.17 -18.19
CA ASP A 104 9.76 13.30 -17.41
C ASP A 104 9.44 13.26 -15.91
N GLU A 105 10.00 12.28 -15.20
CA GLU A 105 9.82 12.10 -13.77
C GLU A 105 10.42 13.26 -12.97
N ASP A 106 11.55 13.81 -13.41
CA ASP A 106 12.22 14.91 -12.71
C ASP A 106 11.39 16.19 -12.81
N ALA A 107 10.74 16.41 -13.95
CA ALA A 107 9.77 17.49 -14.12
C ALA A 107 8.57 17.34 -13.18
N VAL A 108 8.02 16.13 -13.02
CA VAL A 108 6.91 15.86 -12.08
C VAL A 108 7.35 16.05 -10.62
N ARG A 109 8.57 15.63 -10.24
CA ARG A 109 9.12 15.86 -8.90
C ARG A 109 9.37 17.34 -8.61
N ALA A 110 9.90 18.08 -9.59
CA ALA A 110 10.09 19.52 -9.49
C ALA A 110 8.76 20.25 -9.33
N LEU A 111 7.74 19.84 -10.08
CA LEU A 111 6.38 20.36 -9.97
C LEU A 111 5.77 20.06 -8.59
N ALA A 112 6.00 18.86 -8.05
CA ALA A 112 5.56 18.53 -6.71
C ALA A 112 6.18 19.45 -5.65
N ALA A 113 7.49 19.69 -5.74
CA ALA A 113 8.20 20.58 -4.82
C ALA A 113 7.73 22.05 -4.94
N ASP A 114 7.51 22.53 -6.16
CA ASP A 114 7.07 23.90 -6.43
C ASP A 114 5.64 24.17 -5.90
N LEU A 115 4.78 23.16 -5.92
CA LEU A 115 3.38 23.24 -5.52
C LEU A 115 3.10 22.71 -4.10
N ASP A 116 4.13 22.45 -3.32
CA ASP A 116 4.04 21.85 -1.97
C ASP A 116 3.19 20.56 -1.94
N LEU A 117 3.32 19.76 -3.00
CA LEU A 117 2.73 18.42 -3.11
C LEU A 117 3.74 17.37 -2.67
N THR A 118 3.23 16.26 -2.14
CA THR A 118 4.07 15.10 -1.81
C THR A 118 4.07 14.10 -2.95
N VAL A 119 5.25 13.56 -3.30
CA VAL A 119 5.35 12.35 -4.12
C VAL A 119 4.95 11.15 -3.26
N ALA A 120 3.66 10.81 -3.25
CA ALA A 120 3.09 9.73 -2.43
C ALA A 120 3.53 8.34 -2.87
N ASN A 121 3.70 8.13 -4.18
CA ASN A 121 4.10 6.83 -4.70
C ASN A 121 5.09 6.97 -5.84
N ASP A 122 6.14 6.17 -5.77
CA ASP A 122 7.03 5.86 -6.87
C ASP A 122 6.76 4.42 -7.31
N ASN A 123 5.85 4.26 -8.27
CA ASN A 123 5.24 2.97 -8.58
C ASN A 123 6.01 2.17 -9.63
N ALA A 124 6.48 2.84 -10.67
CA ALA A 124 7.21 2.23 -11.76
C ALA A 124 7.84 3.34 -12.60
N PRO A 125 8.79 3.03 -13.49
CA PRO A 125 9.28 4.00 -14.44
C PRO A 125 8.14 4.66 -15.22
N GLY A 126 8.14 5.99 -15.28
CA GLY A 126 7.08 6.81 -15.86
C GLY A 126 5.75 6.74 -15.09
N GLN A 127 5.75 6.40 -13.80
CA GLN A 127 4.54 6.42 -12.98
C GLN A 127 4.81 6.87 -11.55
N LEU A 128 4.54 8.15 -11.31
CA LEU A 128 4.51 8.76 -9.98
C LEU A 128 3.07 9.05 -9.56
N VAL A 129 2.82 9.13 -8.26
CA VAL A 129 1.57 9.65 -7.71
C VAL A 129 1.89 10.82 -6.82
N LEU A 130 1.25 11.95 -7.06
CA LEU A 130 1.29 13.10 -6.17
C LEU A 130 0.07 13.11 -5.28
N SER A 131 0.22 13.61 -4.06
CA SER A 131 -0.85 13.80 -3.09
C SER A 131 -0.75 15.16 -2.42
N GLY A 132 -1.89 15.77 -2.14
CA GLY A 132 -1.95 17.06 -1.45
C GLY A 132 -3.30 17.75 -1.62
N PRO A 133 -3.34 19.08 -1.45
CA PRO A 133 -4.51 19.91 -1.72
C PRO A 133 -5.01 19.76 -3.17
N LEU A 134 -6.34 19.79 -3.36
CA LEU A 134 -6.97 19.54 -4.66
C LEU A 134 -6.69 20.63 -5.70
N ASP A 135 -6.54 21.87 -5.27
CA ASP A 135 -6.18 23.03 -6.09
C ASP A 135 -4.73 22.93 -6.59
N ALA A 136 -3.78 22.59 -5.71
CA ALA A 136 -2.40 22.33 -6.09
C ALA A 136 -2.27 21.15 -7.06
N LEU A 137 -3.03 20.06 -6.84
CA LEU A 137 -3.09 18.94 -7.79
C LEU A 137 -3.66 19.35 -9.15
N ALA A 138 -4.71 20.18 -9.17
CA ALA A 138 -5.29 20.68 -10.41
C ALA A 138 -4.32 21.58 -11.18
N GLU A 139 -3.51 22.39 -10.49
CA GLU A 139 -2.45 23.16 -11.12
C GLU A 139 -1.36 22.25 -11.70
N ALA A 140 -0.96 21.22 -10.95
CA ALA A 140 0.02 20.24 -11.42
C ALA A 140 -0.46 19.51 -12.68
N GLU A 141 -1.74 19.17 -12.75
CA GLU A 141 -2.39 18.54 -13.92
C GLU A 141 -2.31 19.41 -15.18
N VAL A 142 -2.32 20.74 -15.04
CA VAL A 142 -2.23 21.68 -16.18
C VAL A 142 -0.79 21.92 -16.62
N ARG A 143 0.15 21.92 -15.67
CA ARG A 143 1.57 22.27 -15.91
C ARG A 143 2.43 21.09 -16.37
N THR A 144 1.93 19.87 -16.27
CA THR A 144 2.67 18.66 -16.64
C THR A 144 2.49 18.30 -18.11
N ASP A 145 3.52 17.73 -18.73
CA ASP A 145 3.42 17.03 -20.02
C ASP A 145 3.05 15.54 -19.85
N ALA A 146 3.01 15.04 -18.60
CA ALA A 146 2.59 13.68 -18.31
C ALA A 146 1.07 13.53 -18.39
N ARG A 147 0.59 12.33 -18.69
CA ARG A 147 -0.85 12.05 -18.58
C ARG A 147 -1.24 11.97 -17.11
N ALA A 148 -2.04 12.92 -16.65
CA ALA A 148 -2.59 12.90 -15.30
C ALA A 148 -3.89 12.07 -15.19
N ARG A 149 -4.05 11.34 -14.08
CA ARG A 149 -5.26 10.57 -13.74
C ARG A 149 -5.53 10.66 -12.24
N ARG A 150 -6.59 11.36 -11.86
CA ARG A 150 -7.07 11.41 -10.48
C ARG A 150 -7.43 10.02 -9.97
N LEU A 151 -7.09 9.75 -8.72
CA LEU A 151 -7.45 8.51 -8.02
C LEU A 151 -8.75 8.70 -7.25
N ASP A 152 -9.55 7.63 -7.15
CA ASP A 152 -10.82 7.63 -6.43
C ASP A 152 -10.59 7.48 -4.92
N VAL A 153 -10.04 8.54 -4.32
CA VAL A 153 -9.72 8.65 -2.90
C VAL A 153 -10.03 10.07 -2.41
N SER A 154 -10.39 10.20 -1.14
CA SER A 154 -10.75 11.47 -0.51
C SER A 154 -9.63 12.10 0.35
N GLY A 155 -8.49 11.42 0.46
CA GLY A 155 -7.36 11.83 1.29
C GLY A 155 -6.06 11.90 0.51
N ALA A 156 -5.19 12.82 0.93
CA ALA A 156 -3.82 12.93 0.45
C ALA A 156 -2.91 11.91 1.17
N PHE A 157 -3.07 10.62 0.86
CA PHE A 157 -2.32 9.57 1.55
C PHE A 157 -0.81 9.63 1.26
N HIS A 158 0.01 9.16 2.20
CA HIS A 158 1.48 9.21 2.11
C HIS A 158 2.03 10.65 2.04
N SER A 159 1.44 11.55 2.82
CA SER A 159 1.80 12.97 2.91
C SER A 159 1.76 13.47 4.36
N PRO A 160 2.29 14.67 4.65
CA PRO A 160 2.18 15.29 5.97
C PRO A 160 0.75 15.43 6.48
N LEU A 161 -0.26 15.47 5.60
CA LEU A 161 -1.68 15.53 5.99
C LEU A 161 -2.14 14.27 6.72
N MET A 162 -1.39 13.17 6.68
CA MET A 162 -1.69 11.94 7.40
C MET A 162 -1.13 11.91 8.83
N ALA A 163 -0.60 13.03 9.37
CA ALA A 163 0.00 13.07 10.71
C ALA A 163 -0.90 12.50 11.82
N SER A 164 -2.17 12.92 11.86
CA SER A 164 -3.14 12.39 12.84
C SER A 164 -3.43 10.90 12.67
N ALA A 165 -3.40 10.40 11.43
CA ALA A 165 -3.57 8.99 11.14
C ALA A 165 -2.34 8.16 11.55
N ALA A 166 -1.14 8.73 11.41
CA ALA A 166 0.10 8.10 11.86
C ALA A 166 0.13 7.96 13.40
N ASP A 167 -0.39 8.94 14.14
CA ASP A 167 -0.48 8.85 15.61
C ASP A 167 -1.47 7.77 16.06
N ALA A 168 -2.67 7.72 15.46
CA ALA A 168 -3.63 6.65 15.75
C ALA A 168 -3.07 5.26 15.41
N LEU A 169 -2.30 5.15 14.32
CA LEU A 169 -1.64 3.90 13.96
C LEU A 169 -0.56 3.51 14.98
N ARG A 170 0.24 4.48 15.45
CA ARG A 170 1.29 4.27 16.45
C ARG A 170 0.71 3.66 17.72
N ASP A 171 -0.41 4.21 18.19
CA ASP A 171 -1.10 3.71 19.38
C ASP A 171 -1.64 2.29 19.16
N ALA A 172 -2.23 2.02 17.99
CA ALA A 172 -2.73 0.69 17.64
C ALA A 172 -1.61 -0.37 17.57
N LEU A 173 -0.42 0.00 17.07
CA LEU A 173 0.72 -0.91 16.94
C LEU A 173 1.47 -1.13 18.25
N ALA A 174 1.34 -0.24 19.25
CA ALA A 174 2.12 -0.29 20.48
C ALA A 174 1.97 -1.61 21.25
N ALA A 175 0.78 -2.22 21.23
CA ALA A 175 0.47 -3.47 21.93
C ALA A 175 0.62 -4.73 21.07
N VAL A 176 0.83 -4.58 19.75
CA VAL A 176 0.89 -5.72 18.82
C VAL A 176 2.21 -6.43 18.94
N GLU A 177 2.21 -7.74 19.11
CA GLU A 177 3.44 -8.55 19.10
C GLU A 177 4.01 -8.65 17.67
N VAL A 178 5.30 -8.33 17.50
CA VAL A 178 6.01 -8.49 16.23
C VAL A 178 7.00 -9.65 16.37
N ARG A 179 6.85 -10.65 15.51
CA ARG A 179 7.66 -11.87 15.50
C ARG A 179 8.66 -11.85 14.34
N ALA A 180 9.69 -12.68 14.44
CA ALA A 180 10.61 -12.88 13.31
C ALA A 180 9.85 -13.50 12.12
N PRO A 181 9.93 -12.90 10.92
CA PRO A 181 9.25 -13.42 9.75
C PRO A 181 9.92 -14.69 9.22
N ARG A 182 9.12 -15.61 8.64
CA ARG A 182 9.62 -16.84 7.98
C ARG A 182 10.39 -16.58 6.68
N PHE A 183 10.11 -15.45 6.04
CA PHE A 183 10.80 -14.95 4.85
C PHE A 183 10.84 -13.41 4.92
N PRO A 184 11.86 -12.75 4.36
CA PRO A 184 11.97 -11.29 4.41
C PRO A 184 10.73 -10.58 3.84
N VAL A 185 10.27 -9.54 4.55
CA VAL A 185 9.23 -8.64 4.06
C VAL A 185 9.84 -7.27 3.83
N TYR A 186 9.70 -6.73 2.63
CA TYR A 186 10.30 -5.45 2.25
C TYR A 186 9.37 -4.29 2.58
N SER A 187 9.95 -3.30 3.27
CA SER A 187 9.30 -2.05 3.67
C SER A 187 9.22 -1.08 2.49
N ASN A 188 8.08 -0.43 2.35
CA ASN A 188 7.80 0.56 1.32
C ASN A 188 8.57 1.87 1.55
N GLY A 189 8.95 2.17 2.79
CA GLY A 189 9.70 3.38 3.13
C GLY A 189 11.21 3.24 2.91
N THR A 190 11.75 2.04 3.10
CA THR A 190 13.21 1.79 3.01
C THR A 190 13.62 1.03 1.76
N ALA A 191 12.69 0.35 1.09
CA ALA A 191 12.95 -0.62 0.02
C ALA A 191 13.93 -1.74 0.45
N GLN A 192 13.96 -2.04 1.74
CA GLN A 192 14.78 -3.07 2.37
C GLN A 192 13.89 -3.96 3.26
N PRO A 193 14.36 -5.14 3.70
CA PRO A 193 13.66 -5.91 4.72
C PRO A 193 13.38 -5.05 5.96
N PHE A 194 12.18 -5.17 6.53
CA PHE A 194 11.81 -4.46 7.76
C PHE A 194 12.84 -4.69 8.87
N ALA A 195 13.33 -3.60 9.46
CA ALA A 195 14.20 -3.60 10.64
C ALA A 195 13.42 -3.21 11.91
N ASP A 196 12.47 -2.29 11.78
CA ASP A 196 11.50 -1.93 12.82
C ASP A 196 10.10 -1.90 12.21
N VAL A 197 9.39 -3.03 12.26
CA VAL A 197 8.04 -3.16 11.69
C VAL A 197 7.10 -2.06 12.21
N ARG A 198 7.12 -1.73 13.50
CA ARG A 198 6.17 -0.75 14.05
C ARG A 198 6.52 0.66 13.60
N GLY A 199 7.77 1.07 13.78
CA GLY A 199 8.23 2.40 13.43
C GLY A 199 8.14 2.67 11.92
N GLU A 200 8.48 1.69 11.09
CA GLU A 200 8.43 1.83 9.64
C GLU A 200 7.00 1.88 9.10
N LEU A 201 6.06 1.08 9.63
CA LEU A 201 4.64 1.16 9.24
C LEU A 201 4.02 2.52 9.59
N VAL A 202 4.36 3.09 10.76
CA VAL A 202 3.92 4.44 11.16
C VAL A 202 4.53 5.50 10.25
N ALA A 203 5.85 5.43 10.03
CA ALA A 203 6.54 6.38 9.18
C ALA A 203 6.05 6.34 7.72
N ASN A 204 5.64 5.17 7.24
CA ASN A 204 5.16 4.99 5.87
C ASN A 204 3.89 5.81 5.57
N LEU A 205 3.02 6.12 6.54
CA LEU A 205 1.88 7.01 6.30
C LEU A 205 2.26 8.44 5.91
N LEU A 206 3.48 8.86 6.27
CA LEU A 206 4.00 10.22 6.05
C LEU A 206 5.08 10.26 4.98
N ARG A 207 5.41 9.11 4.38
CA ARG A 207 6.53 8.96 3.45
C ARG A 207 6.07 8.27 2.16
N PRO A 208 6.79 8.49 1.05
CA PRO A 208 6.49 7.85 -0.21
C PRO A 208 6.50 6.33 -0.11
N VAL A 209 5.61 5.67 -0.85
CA VAL A 209 5.74 4.25 -1.18
C VAL A 209 6.75 4.10 -2.31
N ARG A 210 7.93 3.55 -2.01
CA ARG A 210 9.04 3.35 -2.95
C ARG A 210 8.92 2.03 -3.71
N TRP A 211 7.75 1.76 -4.30
CA TRP A 211 7.42 0.46 -4.89
C TRP A 211 8.36 0.05 -6.02
N ARG A 212 8.74 0.99 -6.91
CA ARG A 212 9.73 0.72 -7.98
C ARG A 212 11.02 0.15 -7.40
N GLU A 213 11.56 0.82 -6.38
CA GLU A 213 12.81 0.40 -5.73
C GLU A 213 12.65 -0.90 -4.96
N THR A 214 11.52 -1.10 -4.27
CA THR A 214 11.19 -2.37 -3.62
C THR A 214 11.20 -3.53 -4.62
N VAL A 215 10.64 -3.35 -5.83
CA VAL A 215 10.64 -4.41 -6.86
C VAL A 215 12.05 -4.71 -7.36
N LEU A 216 12.90 -3.69 -7.55
CA LEU A 216 14.30 -3.88 -7.93
C LEU A 216 15.08 -4.62 -6.84
N ALA A 217 14.89 -4.24 -5.58
CA ALA A 217 15.52 -4.90 -4.44
C ALA A 217 15.08 -6.38 -4.30
N LEU A 218 13.81 -6.68 -4.53
CA LEU A 218 13.32 -8.08 -4.58
C LEU A 218 14.02 -8.88 -5.69
N ARG A 219 14.22 -8.28 -6.87
CA ARG A 219 14.94 -8.92 -7.98
C ARG A 219 16.42 -9.18 -7.62
N GLU A 220 17.08 -8.20 -7.01
CA GLU A 220 18.47 -8.33 -6.52
C GLU A 220 18.60 -9.40 -5.43
N ALA A 221 17.56 -9.59 -4.61
CA ALA A 221 17.48 -10.65 -3.60
C ALA A 221 17.19 -12.04 -4.18
N GLY A 222 17.12 -12.18 -5.51
CA GLY A 222 16.97 -13.47 -6.20
C GLY A 222 15.53 -13.84 -6.57
N ALA A 223 14.56 -12.92 -6.48
CA ALA A 223 13.21 -13.19 -6.97
C ALA A 223 13.19 -13.29 -8.52
N GLU A 224 12.72 -14.42 -9.04
CA GLU A 224 12.54 -14.65 -10.48
C GLU A 224 11.09 -14.56 -10.91
N ASP A 225 10.20 -15.15 -10.11
CA ASP A 225 8.77 -15.13 -10.33
C ASP A 225 8.07 -14.25 -9.28
N PHE A 226 7.07 -13.50 -9.74
CA PHE A 226 6.26 -12.61 -8.90
C PHE A 226 4.80 -13.03 -8.96
N VAL A 227 4.23 -13.34 -7.80
CA VAL A 227 2.82 -13.72 -7.64
C VAL A 227 2.08 -12.62 -6.88
N GLU A 228 1.08 -12.01 -7.53
CA GLU A 228 0.21 -11.00 -6.89
C GLU A 228 -0.93 -11.71 -6.17
N LEU A 229 -1.02 -11.50 -4.84
CA LEU A 229 -2.03 -12.08 -3.97
C LEU A 229 -2.98 -11.00 -3.47
N GLY A 230 -4.19 -10.97 -4.03
CA GLY A 230 -5.19 -9.95 -3.75
C GLY A 230 -6.10 -9.73 -4.97
N PRO A 231 -7.06 -8.81 -4.87
CA PRO A 231 -7.99 -8.55 -5.97
C PRO A 231 -7.32 -7.72 -7.08
N GLY A 232 -7.51 -8.13 -8.33
CA GLY A 232 -7.02 -7.39 -9.51
C GLY A 232 -5.66 -7.87 -9.99
N ARG A 233 -4.97 -7.01 -10.76
CA ARG A 233 -3.65 -7.29 -11.39
C ARG A 233 -2.76 -6.04 -11.45
N VAL A 234 -2.96 -5.10 -10.54
CA VAL A 234 -2.29 -3.78 -10.59
C VAL A 234 -0.79 -3.95 -10.36
N LEU A 235 -0.41 -4.70 -9.32
CA LEU A 235 1.00 -4.89 -8.97
C LEU A 235 1.74 -5.70 -10.03
N THR A 236 1.10 -6.70 -10.63
CA THR A 236 1.61 -7.44 -11.80
C THR A 236 2.00 -6.49 -12.92
N GLY A 237 1.16 -5.49 -13.20
CA GLY A 237 1.46 -4.47 -14.21
C GLY A 237 2.64 -3.58 -13.84
N LEU A 238 2.75 -3.18 -12.57
CA LEU A 238 3.85 -2.35 -12.06
C LEU A 238 5.19 -3.10 -12.05
N VAL A 239 5.19 -4.35 -11.60
CA VAL A 239 6.37 -5.25 -11.60
C VAL A 239 6.87 -5.43 -13.03
N LYS A 240 5.98 -5.79 -13.97
CA LYS A 240 6.34 -5.95 -15.39
C LYS A 240 6.94 -4.67 -15.97
N ARG A 241 6.39 -3.50 -15.64
CA ARG A 241 6.92 -2.22 -16.13
C ARG A 241 8.32 -1.94 -15.57
N THR A 242 8.52 -2.20 -14.27
CA THR A 242 9.80 -1.96 -13.60
C THR A 242 10.91 -2.88 -14.12
N LEU A 243 10.64 -4.19 -14.21
CA LEU A 243 11.67 -5.16 -14.58
C LEU A 243 11.97 -5.20 -16.08
N ARG A 244 11.04 -4.77 -16.94
CA ARG A 244 11.30 -4.67 -18.39
C ARG A 244 12.45 -3.72 -18.74
N GLN A 245 12.72 -2.70 -17.92
CA GLN A 245 13.81 -1.74 -18.17
C GLN A 245 15.17 -2.23 -17.69
N VAL A 246 15.22 -3.28 -16.87
CA VAL A 246 16.48 -3.90 -16.39
C VAL A 246 16.97 -4.99 -17.35
N ALA A 247 16.09 -5.48 -18.24
CA ALA A 247 16.41 -6.52 -19.23
C ALA A 247 17.01 -5.94 -20.53
N ALA A 248 17.92 -4.97 -20.42
CA ALA A 248 18.70 -4.40 -21.53
C ALA A 248 20.18 -4.77 -21.43
#